data_AF-A0A9D9KYD7-F1
#
_entry.id   AF-A0A9D9KYD7-F1
#
_cell.length_a   1.000
_cell.length_b   1.000
_cell.length_c   1.000
_cell.angle_alpha   90.00
_cell.angle_beta   90.00
_cell.angle_gamma   90.00
#
_symmetry.space_group_name_H-M   'P 1'
#
loop_
_entity.id
_entity.type
_entity.pdbx_description
1 polymer ?
#
loop_
_entity_poly.entity_id
_entity_poly.type
_entity_poly.pdbx_seq_one_letter_code
_entity_poly.pdbx_strand_id
1 'polypeptide(L)'
;MKVFNTTAVCTPEENYMVDISDRVKEIKKLVDAKKYFAVNRARQYGKTTTLAALYKVLQNEYLVLFLDFQGIDKDVFRNGAVFSQALARLIIDLNEFENVPVPDEVLDALEKLNDSDADKVKMDDLFRIFKRWIKKSDVPVVLMIDEVDSASNNQVFLDFLAQLRDGYISRNTKGIPAFHSVILAGVNDVKHLKSKIRPDEDGKENSPWNISADFDIDMSLSESGIKGML
;
A
#
# COMPACT_ATOMS: atom_id res chain seq x y z
N MET A 1 14.26 -1.82 31.65
CA MET A 1 15.57 -1.58 30.98
C MET A 1 15.33 -1.79 29.50
N LYS A 2 15.66 -0.80 28.64
CA LYS A 2 15.43 -0.90 27.20
C LYS A 2 16.48 -1.80 26.54
N VAL A 3 16.12 -2.49 25.46
CA VAL A 3 16.99 -3.40 24.71
C VAL A 3 17.01 -3.08 23.22
N PHE A 4 18.09 -3.41 22.52
CA PHE A 4 18.11 -3.33 21.05
C PHE A 4 17.33 -4.52 20.47
N ASN A 5 16.32 -4.24 19.64
CA ASN A 5 15.52 -5.25 18.96
C ASN A 5 15.72 -5.13 17.44
N THR A 6 16.10 -6.25 16.80
CA THR A 6 16.38 -6.32 15.37
C THR A 6 15.48 -7.31 14.63
N THR A 7 14.57 -8.00 15.34
CA THR A 7 13.82 -9.15 14.81
C THR A 7 12.30 -8.95 14.80
N ALA A 8 11.78 -7.84 15.33
CA ALA A 8 10.34 -7.54 15.37
C ALA A 8 10.05 -6.02 15.46
N VAL A 9 8.77 -5.64 15.58
CA VAL A 9 8.35 -4.26 15.83
C VAL A 9 9.02 -3.73 17.10
N CYS A 10 9.69 -2.58 16.99
CA CYS A 10 10.22 -1.89 18.16
C CYS A 10 9.12 -1.08 18.88
N THR A 11 9.05 -1.21 20.21
CA THR A 11 8.18 -0.41 21.09
C THR A 11 9.02 0.61 21.88
N PRO A 12 8.59 1.89 21.98
CA PRO A 12 9.37 2.92 22.67
C PRO A 12 9.63 2.62 24.16
N GLU A 13 8.73 1.88 24.80
CA GLU A 13 8.80 1.54 26.23
C GLU A 13 9.85 0.46 26.50
N GLU A 14 10.09 -0.43 25.54
CA GLU A 14 10.91 -1.64 25.72
C GLU A 14 12.21 -1.60 24.89
N ASN A 15 12.29 -0.76 23.86
CA ASN A 15 13.39 -0.77 22.90
C ASN A 15 14.05 0.60 22.68
N TYR A 16 15.35 0.57 22.39
CA TYR A 16 16.06 1.75 21.89
C TYR A 16 15.62 2.04 20.46
N MET A 17 15.05 3.23 20.23
CA MET A 17 14.46 3.62 18.94
C MET A 17 15.00 4.97 18.50
N VAL A 18 15.29 5.10 17.20
CA VAL A 18 15.62 6.39 16.58
C VAL A 18 14.32 7.15 16.47
N ASP A 19 14.34 8.44 16.78
CA ASP A 19 13.19 9.30 16.53
C ASP A 19 12.93 9.40 15.02
N ILE A 20 11.84 8.78 14.58
CA ILE A 20 11.39 8.78 13.18
C ILE A 20 10.30 9.83 12.93
N SER A 21 9.96 10.65 13.92
CA SER A 21 8.82 11.58 13.87
C SER A 21 8.90 12.53 12.68
N ASP A 22 10.09 13.05 12.37
CA ASP A 22 10.26 13.98 11.25
C ASP A 22 10.05 13.29 9.90
N ARG A 23 10.47 12.03 9.75
CA ARG A 23 10.18 11.25 8.53
C ARG A 23 8.70 10.98 8.38
N VAL A 24 8.03 10.61 9.47
CA VAL A 24 6.57 10.40 9.48
C VAL A 24 5.84 11.69 9.08
N LYS A 25 6.29 12.86 9.56
CA LYS A 25 5.75 14.16 9.15
C LYS A 25 5.95 14.44 7.66
N GLU A 26 7.14 14.20 7.12
CA GLU A 26 7.39 14.40 5.69
C GLU A 26 6.56 13.46 4.82
N ILE A 27 6.42 12.18 5.22
CA ILE A 27 5.55 11.24 4.51
C ILE A 27 4.09 11.68 4.58
N LYS A 28 3.62 12.17 5.74
CA LYS A 28 2.25 12.72 5.87
C LYS A 28 2.01 13.88 4.91
N LYS A 29 2.98 14.79 4.70
CA LYS A 29 2.84 15.88 3.71
C LYS A 29 2.53 15.37 2.30
N LEU A 30 3.13 14.24 1.90
CA LEU A 30 2.83 13.61 0.60
C LEU A 30 1.41 13.03 0.56
N VAL A 31 0.96 12.42 1.66
CA VAL A 31 -0.42 11.93 1.82
C VAL A 31 -1.41 13.09 1.72
N ASP A 32 -1.19 14.17 2.48
CA ASP A 32 -2.03 15.38 2.48
C ASP A 32 -2.06 16.05 1.09
N ALA A 33 -0.95 15.97 0.34
CA ALA A 33 -0.84 16.41 -1.04
C ALA A 33 -1.45 15.39 -2.06
N LYS A 34 -2.15 14.38 -1.58
CA LYS A 34 -2.86 13.34 -2.34
C LYS A 34 -1.97 12.52 -3.28
N LYS A 35 -0.67 12.40 -2.98
CA LYS A 35 0.30 11.74 -3.87
C LYS A 35 0.17 10.22 -3.78
N TYR A 36 0.41 9.54 -4.90
CA TYR A 36 0.68 8.10 -4.87
C TYR A 36 2.20 7.96 -4.95
N PHE A 37 2.82 7.14 -4.12
CA PHE A 37 4.28 7.04 -4.06
C PHE A 37 4.75 5.70 -3.50
N ALA A 38 6.02 5.39 -3.75
CA ALA A 38 6.69 4.23 -3.19
C ALA A 38 7.70 4.68 -2.13
N VAL A 39 7.84 3.89 -1.06
CA VAL A 39 8.82 4.08 0.00
C VAL A 39 9.81 2.93 -0.07
N ASN A 40 11.01 3.22 -0.57
CA ASN A 40 12.09 2.24 -0.71
C ASN A 40 12.86 2.10 0.61
N ARG A 41 13.06 0.87 1.08
CA ARG A 41 13.69 0.57 2.37
C ARG A 41 14.92 -0.29 2.19
N ALA A 42 16.09 0.20 2.62
CA ALA A 42 17.26 -0.68 2.78
C ALA A 42 16.92 -1.81 3.78
N ARG A 43 17.44 -3.03 3.53
CA ARG A 43 17.07 -4.28 4.24
C ARG A 43 17.30 -4.29 5.76
N GLN A 44 17.88 -3.26 6.38
CA GLN A 44 18.38 -3.31 7.77
C GLN A 44 17.74 -2.31 8.76
N TYR A 45 16.62 -1.65 8.45
CA TYR A 45 16.09 -0.60 9.33
C TYR A 45 14.61 -0.73 9.63
N GLY A 46 14.24 -0.89 10.92
CA GLY A 46 12.94 -0.61 11.56
C GLY A 46 11.70 -0.44 10.68
N LYS A 47 11.50 -1.36 9.72
CA LYS A 47 10.59 -1.17 8.57
C LYS A 47 9.16 -1.12 9.05
N THR A 48 8.74 -2.18 9.71
CA THR A 48 7.41 -2.29 10.31
C THR A 48 7.16 -1.15 11.29
N THR A 49 8.19 -0.72 12.04
CA THR A 49 8.09 0.38 13.01
C THR A 49 7.77 1.73 12.36
N THR A 50 8.33 2.05 11.19
CA THR A 50 8.03 3.33 10.51
C THR A 50 6.64 3.35 9.86
N LEU A 51 6.17 2.25 9.25
CA LEU A 51 4.78 2.22 8.74
C LEU A 51 3.77 2.15 9.87
N ALA A 52 4.06 1.41 10.96
CA ALA A 52 3.18 1.38 12.12
C ALA A 52 3.04 2.77 12.75
N ALA A 53 4.13 3.53 12.86
CA ALA A 53 4.08 4.92 13.32
C ALA A 53 3.29 5.81 12.35
N LEU A 54 3.52 5.66 11.04
CA LEU A 54 2.77 6.41 10.02
C LEU A 54 1.26 6.07 10.04
N TYR A 55 0.91 4.79 10.12
CA TYR A 55 -0.46 4.30 10.25
C TYR A 55 -1.17 4.99 11.42
N LYS A 56 -0.56 4.95 12.62
CA LYS A 56 -1.09 5.63 13.82
C LYS A 56 -1.31 7.13 13.62
N VAL A 57 -0.41 7.82 12.90
CA VAL A 57 -0.55 9.25 12.62
C VAL A 57 -1.70 9.50 11.64
N LEU A 58 -1.78 8.70 10.57
CA LEU A 58 -2.78 8.88 9.51
C LEU A 58 -4.20 8.52 9.96
N GLN A 59 -4.38 7.52 10.82
CA GLN A 59 -5.71 7.08 11.27
C GLN A 59 -6.53 8.16 11.98
N ASN A 60 -5.91 9.24 12.45
CA ASN A 60 -6.64 10.35 13.08
C ASN A 60 -7.40 11.22 12.06
N GLU A 61 -6.97 11.23 10.80
CA GLU A 61 -7.51 12.09 9.74
C GLU A 61 -8.03 11.30 8.53
N TYR A 62 -7.63 10.03 8.41
CA TYR A 62 -7.87 9.18 7.24
C TYR A 62 -8.39 7.81 7.65
N LEU A 63 -9.22 7.22 6.78
CA LEU A 63 -9.45 5.78 6.83
C LEU A 63 -8.27 5.07 6.14
N VAL A 64 -7.46 4.35 6.91
CA VAL A 64 -6.24 3.72 6.40
C VAL A 64 -6.46 2.22 6.23
N LEU A 65 -6.34 1.75 4.98
CA LEU A 65 -6.29 0.32 4.66
C LEU A 65 -4.82 -0.08 4.59
N PHE A 66 -4.31 -0.75 5.62
CA PHE A 66 -2.92 -1.17 5.68
C PHE A 66 -2.78 -2.66 5.41
N LEU A 67 -2.31 -3.02 4.23
CA LEU A 67 -2.13 -4.40 3.78
C LEU A 67 -0.67 -4.81 3.84
N ASP A 68 -0.41 -6.08 4.11
CA ASP A 68 0.93 -6.69 4.05
C ASP A 68 0.93 -7.84 3.04
N PHE A 69 1.83 -7.76 2.05
CA PHE A 69 1.95 -8.77 0.99
C PHE A 69 2.96 -9.88 1.30
N GLN A 70 3.55 -9.90 2.50
CA GLN A 70 4.50 -10.94 2.92
C GLN A 70 3.84 -12.34 3.00
N GLY A 71 2.58 -12.39 3.47
CA GLY A 71 1.84 -13.65 3.68
C GLY A 71 1.08 -14.14 2.45
N ILE A 72 1.12 -13.42 1.33
CA ILE A 72 0.34 -13.75 0.13
C ILE A 72 1.07 -14.82 -0.69
N ASP A 73 0.39 -15.95 -0.96
CA ASP A 73 0.91 -17.00 -1.82
C ASP A 73 1.11 -16.52 -3.27
N LYS A 74 2.12 -17.04 -3.96
CA LYS A 74 2.36 -16.78 -5.39
C LYS A 74 1.16 -17.11 -6.26
N ASP A 75 0.39 -18.13 -5.89
CA ASP A 75 -0.82 -18.54 -6.62
C ASP A 75 -1.90 -17.46 -6.68
N VAL A 76 -1.89 -16.51 -5.72
CA VAL A 76 -2.79 -15.36 -5.74
C VAL A 76 -2.58 -14.50 -6.98
N PHE A 77 -1.35 -14.47 -7.51
CA PHE A 77 -1.00 -13.66 -8.66
C PHE A 77 -1.10 -14.41 -10.00
N ARG A 78 -1.82 -15.55 -10.04
CA ARG A 78 -2.01 -16.32 -11.28
C ARG A 78 -2.89 -15.59 -12.30
N ASN A 79 -3.90 -14.84 -11.84
CA ASN A 79 -4.77 -14.02 -12.68
C ASN A 79 -5.46 -12.92 -11.85
N GLY A 80 -6.05 -11.95 -12.54
CA GLY A 80 -6.71 -10.81 -11.88
C GLY A 80 -7.92 -11.18 -11.01
N ALA A 81 -8.60 -12.29 -11.29
CA ALA A 81 -9.74 -12.73 -10.49
C ALA A 81 -9.31 -13.17 -9.09
N VAL A 82 -8.37 -14.11 -9.01
CA VAL A 82 -7.87 -14.62 -7.73
C VAL A 82 -7.18 -13.54 -6.92
N PHE A 83 -6.41 -12.66 -7.59
CA PHE A 83 -5.83 -11.51 -6.93
C PHE A 83 -6.90 -10.60 -6.32
N SER A 84 -7.99 -10.32 -7.06
CA SER A 84 -9.07 -9.47 -6.56
C SER A 84 -9.82 -10.09 -5.36
N GLN A 85 -10.04 -11.41 -5.40
CA GLN A 85 -10.64 -12.15 -4.30
C GLN A 85 -9.73 -12.20 -3.06
N ALA A 86 -8.42 -12.34 -3.26
CA ALA A 86 -7.45 -12.23 -2.18
C ALA A 86 -7.44 -10.84 -1.56
N LEU A 87 -7.43 -9.77 -2.35
CA LEU A 87 -7.52 -8.40 -1.81
C LEU A 87 -8.84 -8.16 -1.08
N ALA A 88 -9.96 -8.71 -1.57
CA ALA A 88 -11.23 -8.62 -0.88
C ALA A 88 -11.15 -9.26 0.52
N ARG A 89 -10.60 -10.47 0.62
CA ARG A 89 -10.37 -11.15 1.91
C ARG A 89 -9.49 -10.32 2.85
N LEU A 90 -8.37 -9.77 2.36
CA LEU A 90 -7.50 -8.95 3.20
C LEU A 90 -8.23 -7.71 3.77
N ILE A 91 -9.14 -7.09 3.02
CA ILE A 91 -9.91 -5.94 3.51
C ILE A 91 -11.01 -6.37 4.49
N ILE A 92 -11.61 -7.54 4.28
CA ILE A 92 -12.53 -8.14 5.25
C ILE A 92 -11.78 -8.44 6.56
N ASP A 93 -10.59 -9.03 6.49
CA ASP A 93 -9.73 -9.33 7.64
C ASP A 93 -9.36 -8.05 8.43
N LEU A 94 -9.10 -6.93 7.73
CA LEU A 94 -8.88 -5.63 8.38
C LEU A 94 -10.08 -5.20 9.23
N ASN A 95 -11.30 -5.47 8.78
CA ASN A 95 -12.50 -5.16 9.55
C ASN A 95 -12.65 -6.12 10.74
N GLU A 96 -12.53 -7.43 10.51
CA GLU A 96 -12.78 -8.48 11.51
C GLU A 96 -11.73 -8.53 12.62
N PHE A 97 -10.45 -8.37 12.26
CA PHE A 97 -9.33 -8.60 13.18
C PHE A 97 -8.62 -7.30 13.60
N GLU A 98 -8.73 -6.24 12.81
CA GLU A 98 -8.01 -4.97 13.06
C GLU A 98 -8.94 -3.78 13.38
N ASN A 99 -10.26 -4.01 13.45
CA ASN A 99 -11.28 -3.00 13.75
C ASN A 99 -11.27 -1.80 12.78
N VAL A 100 -10.83 -1.99 11.54
CA VAL A 100 -10.93 -0.96 10.50
C VAL A 100 -12.40 -0.77 10.12
N PRO A 101 -12.99 0.43 10.20
CA PRO A 101 -14.42 0.63 9.96
C PRO A 101 -14.74 0.57 8.46
N VAL A 102 -15.09 -0.62 7.98
CA VAL A 102 -15.58 -0.86 6.63
C VAL A 102 -17.10 -0.91 6.67
N PRO A 103 -17.83 -0.11 5.88
CA PRO A 103 -19.29 -0.13 5.88
C PRO A 103 -19.86 -1.48 5.44
N ASP A 104 -20.96 -1.94 6.06
CA ASP A 104 -21.61 -3.22 5.76
C ASP A 104 -21.89 -3.44 4.26
N GLU A 105 -22.37 -2.41 3.55
CA GLU A 105 -22.62 -2.50 2.10
C GLU A 105 -21.34 -2.78 1.29
N VAL A 106 -20.19 -2.34 1.79
CA VAL A 106 -18.88 -2.61 1.19
C VAL A 106 -18.43 -4.02 1.54
N LEU A 107 -18.58 -4.45 2.79
CA LEU A 107 -18.30 -5.83 3.22
C LEU A 107 -19.12 -6.83 2.40
N ASP A 108 -20.43 -6.64 2.31
CA ASP A 108 -21.33 -7.44 1.47
C ASP A 108 -20.86 -7.55 0.02
N ALA A 109 -20.33 -6.45 -0.54
CA ALA A 109 -19.84 -6.42 -1.92
C ALA A 109 -18.50 -7.16 -2.07
N LEU A 110 -17.62 -7.07 -1.07
CA LEU A 110 -16.34 -7.79 -1.04
C LEU A 110 -16.54 -9.29 -0.82
N GLU A 111 -17.45 -9.68 0.08
CA GLU A 111 -17.85 -11.08 0.30
C GLU A 111 -18.43 -11.69 -0.98
N LYS A 112 -19.37 -10.99 -1.63
CA LYS A 112 -19.93 -11.45 -2.93
C LYS A 112 -18.84 -11.59 -4.00
N LEU A 113 -17.86 -10.69 -4.04
CA LEU A 113 -16.74 -10.80 -4.96
C LEU A 113 -15.88 -12.04 -4.65
N ASN A 114 -15.61 -12.28 -3.36
CA ASN A 114 -14.82 -13.41 -2.89
C ASN A 114 -15.50 -14.76 -3.17
N ASP A 115 -16.82 -14.84 -2.98
CA ASP A 115 -17.60 -16.07 -3.14
C ASP A 115 -17.99 -16.36 -4.61
N SER A 116 -17.75 -15.40 -5.51
CA SER A 116 -18.04 -15.58 -6.94
C SER A 116 -17.08 -16.57 -7.59
N ASP A 117 -17.55 -17.27 -8.62
CA ASP A 117 -16.68 -18.10 -9.45
C ASP A 117 -15.57 -17.24 -10.09
N ALA A 118 -14.32 -17.69 -10.02
CA ALA A 118 -13.17 -16.92 -10.46
C ALA A 118 -13.17 -16.60 -11.97
N ASP A 119 -13.92 -17.33 -12.79
CA ASP A 119 -14.10 -17.04 -14.23
C ASP A 119 -15.00 -15.82 -14.48
N LYS A 120 -15.83 -15.43 -13.51
CA LYS A 120 -16.75 -14.28 -13.58
C LYS A 120 -16.15 -13.00 -12.99
N VAL A 121 -15.13 -13.11 -12.16
CA VAL A 121 -14.52 -11.97 -11.47
C VAL A 121 -13.49 -11.28 -12.36
N LYS A 122 -13.56 -9.95 -12.44
CA LYS A 122 -12.55 -9.12 -13.07
C LYS A 122 -11.94 -8.15 -12.06
N MET A 123 -10.71 -7.74 -12.31
CA MET A 123 -10.05 -6.76 -11.47
C MET A 123 -10.80 -5.42 -11.39
N ASP A 124 -11.41 -4.97 -12.49
CA ASP A 124 -12.24 -3.75 -12.48
C ASP A 124 -13.45 -3.86 -11.52
N ASP A 125 -13.94 -5.06 -11.19
CA ASP A 125 -15.04 -5.22 -10.24
C ASP A 125 -14.62 -4.79 -8.83
N LEU A 126 -13.40 -5.16 -8.39
CA LEU A 126 -12.82 -4.69 -7.14
C LEU A 126 -12.68 -3.16 -7.14
N PHE A 127 -12.15 -2.57 -8.22
CA PHE A 127 -12.00 -1.12 -8.31
C PHE A 127 -13.36 -0.39 -8.36
N ARG A 128 -14.42 -1.01 -8.89
CA ARG A 128 -15.78 -0.46 -8.80
C ARG A 128 -16.29 -0.42 -7.37
N ILE A 129 -16.00 -1.44 -6.56
CA ILE A 129 -16.30 -1.46 -5.13
C ILE A 129 -15.57 -0.31 -4.44
N PHE A 130 -14.25 -0.16 -4.66
CA PHE A 130 -13.48 0.95 -4.10
C PHE A 130 -14.02 2.32 -4.51
N LYS A 131 -14.32 2.53 -5.79
CA LYS A 131 -14.91 3.79 -6.29
C LYS A 131 -16.22 4.13 -5.57
N ARG A 132 -17.10 3.15 -5.37
CA ARG A 132 -18.38 3.34 -4.67
C ARG A 132 -18.18 3.63 -3.19
N TRP A 133 -17.28 2.89 -2.54
CA TRP A 133 -16.94 3.10 -1.14
C TRP A 133 -16.38 4.51 -0.92
N ILE A 134 -15.35 4.88 -1.67
CA ILE A 134 -14.70 6.19 -1.54
C ILE A 134 -15.67 7.34 -1.83
N LYS A 135 -16.60 7.15 -2.78
CA LYS A 135 -17.64 8.15 -3.06
C LYS A 135 -18.56 8.43 -1.86
N LYS A 136 -18.83 7.40 -1.07
CA LYS A 136 -19.74 7.45 0.09
C LYS A 136 -19.03 7.74 1.41
N SER A 137 -17.70 7.68 1.44
CA SER A 137 -16.93 7.86 2.65
C SER A 137 -16.85 9.35 3.04
N ASP A 138 -17.16 9.65 4.30
CA ASP A 138 -17.04 11.00 4.86
C ASP A 138 -15.59 11.39 5.17
N VAL A 139 -14.70 10.40 5.23
CA VAL A 139 -13.26 10.58 5.47
C VAL A 139 -12.45 10.11 4.26
N PRO A 140 -11.31 10.74 3.93
CA PRO A 140 -10.52 10.30 2.80
C PRO A 140 -9.87 8.94 3.08
N VAL A 141 -9.90 8.04 2.09
CA VAL A 141 -9.38 6.68 2.21
C VAL A 141 -7.95 6.62 1.69
N VAL A 142 -7.02 6.09 2.48
CA VAL A 142 -5.60 5.88 2.14
C VAL A 142 -5.32 4.39 2.06
N LEU A 143 -4.65 3.96 1.00
CA LEU A 143 -4.19 2.57 0.84
C LEU A 143 -2.69 2.51 1.11
N MET A 144 -2.29 1.64 2.03
CA MET A 144 -0.90 1.32 2.32
C MET A 144 -0.67 -0.17 2.04
N ILE A 145 0.40 -0.51 1.34
CA ILE A 145 0.78 -1.90 1.07
C ILE A 145 2.26 -2.09 1.42
N ASP A 146 2.57 -2.91 2.42
CA ASP A 146 3.94 -3.32 2.75
C ASP A 146 4.38 -4.56 1.96
N GLU A 147 5.69 -4.76 1.88
CA GLU A 147 6.34 -5.92 1.26
C GLU A 147 5.88 -6.19 -0.19
N VAL A 148 5.68 -5.13 -0.99
CA VAL A 148 5.26 -5.25 -2.40
C VAL A 148 6.29 -5.96 -3.29
N ASP A 149 7.51 -6.18 -2.79
CA ASP A 149 8.54 -6.96 -3.48
C ASP A 149 8.10 -8.40 -3.78
N SER A 150 7.26 -9.00 -2.93
CA SER A 150 6.75 -10.36 -3.15
C SER A 150 5.93 -10.44 -4.45
N ALA A 151 5.29 -9.32 -4.83
CA ALA A 151 4.40 -9.19 -5.98
C ALA A 151 5.06 -8.52 -7.21
N SER A 152 6.15 -7.78 -6.99
CA SER A 152 6.84 -6.88 -7.93
C SER A 152 7.02 -7.41 -9.36
N ASN A 153 7.37 -8.68 -9.53
CA ASN A 153 7.66 -9.28 -10.83
C ASN A 153 6.47 -10.01 -11.47
N ASN A 154 5.24 -9.71 -11.05
CA ASN A 154 4.04 -10.37 -11.57
C ASN A 154 3.17 -9.43 -12.41
N GLN A 155 2.74 -9.89 -13.60
CA GLN A 155 1.91 -9.11 -14.52
C GLN A 155 0.57 -8.69 -13.90
N VAL A 156 -0.06 -9.54 -13.10
CA VAL A 156 -1.32 -9.22 -12.39
C VAL A 156 -1.12 -8.07 -11.41
N PHE A 157 0.01 -8.03 -10.72
CA PHE A 157 0.33 -6.90 -9.85
C PHE A 157 0.57 -5.63 -10.67
N LEU A 158 1.26 -5.71 -11.80
CA LEU A 158 1.42 -4.56 -12.71
C LEU A 158 0.08 -4.03 -13.24
N ASP A 159 -0.87 -4.91 -13.55
CA ASP A 159 -2.22 -4.55 -13.98
C ASP A 159 -2.98 -3.85 -12.84
N PHE A 160 -2.81 -4.31 -11.59
CA PHE A 160 -3.35 -3.64 -10.40
C PHE A 160 -2.76 -2.23 -10.21
N LEU A 161 -1.44 -2.08 -10.38
CA LEU A 161 -0.77 -0.77 -10.36
C LEU A 161 -1.29 0.17 -11.46
N ALA A 162 -1.57 -0.37 -12.65
CA ALA A 162 -2.16 0.39 -13.76
C ALA A 162 -3.57 0.90 -13.44
N GLN A 163 -4.41 0.09 -12.77
CA GLN A 163 -5.74 0.49 -12.31
C GLN A 163 -5.68 1.60 -11.24
N LEU A 164 -4.75 1.49 -10.27
CA LEU A 164 -4.51 2.55 -9.29
C LEU A 164 -4.09 3.86 -9.99
N ARG A 165 -3.21 3.77 -10.99
CA ARG A 165 -2.80 4.93 -11.78
C ARG A 165 -3.95 5.57 -12.57
N ASP A 166 -4.79 4.78 -13.21
CA ASP A 166 -5.96 5.30 -13.90
C ASP A 166 -6.89 6.04 -12.92
N GLY A 167 -7.10 5.47 -11.73
CA GLY A 167 -7.84 6.12 -10.64
C GLY A 167 -7.25 7.49 -10.25
N TYR A 168 -5.93 7.57 -10.04
CA TYR A 168 -5.23 8.81 -9.71
C TYR A 168 -5.42 9.90 -10.78
N ILE A 169 -5.27 9.54 -12.06
CA ILE A 169 -5.43 10.48 -13.20
C ILE A 169 -6.89 10.90 -13.32
N SER A 170 -7.82 9.94 -13.26
CA SER A 170 -9.26 10.17 -13.39
C SER A 170 -9.82 11.03 -12.26
N ARG A 171 -9.27 10.92 -11.04
CA ARG A 171 -9.59 11.83 -9.93
C ARG A 171 -9.31 13.29 -10.27
N ASN A 172 -8.14 13.57 -10.83
CA ASN A 172 -7.72 14.95 -11.12
C ASN A 172 -8.32 15.51 -12.42
N THR A 173 -8.64 14.66 -13.39
CA THR A 173 -9.13 15.08 -14.71
C THR A 173 -10.65 15.04 -14.85
N LYS A 174 -11.32 14.13 -14.13
CA LYS A 174 -12.76 13.85 -14.28
C LYS A 174 -13.52 13.91 -12.95
N GLY A 175 -12.85 14.15 -11.83
CA GLY A 175 -13.48 14.13 -10.50
C GLY A 175 -13.98 12.74 -10.08
N ILE A 176 -13.46 11.66 -10.68
CA ILE A 176 -13.87 10.29 -10.34
C ILE A 176 -13.28 9.94 -8.96
N PRO A 177 -14.08 9.37 -8.03
CA PRO A 177 -13.59 8.92 -6.73
C PRO A 177 -12.44 7.93 -6.86
N ALA A 178 -11.35 8.16 -6.13
CA ALA A 178 -10.19 7.28 -6.04
C ALA A 178 -9.50 7.51 -4.69
N PHE A 179 -8.61 6.59 -4.27
CA PHE A 179 -7.91 6.71 -2.99
C PHE A 179 -7.27 8.09 -2.85
N HIS A 180 -7.30 8.67 -1.66
CA HIS A 180 -6.70 9.96 -1.36
C HIS A 180 -5.19 9.89 -1.59
N SER A 181 -4.57 8.84 -1.08
CA SER A 181 -3.15 8.51 -1.25
C SER A 181 -2.97 7.01 -1.37
N VAL A 182 -1.91 6.58 -2.05
CA VAL A 182 -1.48 5.19 -2.09
C VAL A 182 0.01 5.14 -1.78
N ILE A 183 0.38 4.34 -0.78
CA ILE A 183 1.75 4.16 -0.33
C ILE A 183 2.14 2.70 -0.56
N LEU A 184 3.14 2.47 -1.41
CA LEU A 184 3.72 1.14 -1.61
C LEU A 184 5.07 1.08 -0.91
N ALA A 185 5.25 0.15 0.01
CA ALA A 185 6.51 -0.04 0.70
C ALA A 185 7.16 -1.36 0.29
N GLY A 186 8.46 -1.28 -0.01
CA GLY A 186 9.28 -2.40 -0.44
C GLY A 186 10.76 -2.06 -0.33
N VAL A 187 11.61 -3.06 -0.58
CA VAL A 187 13.06 -2.95 -0.68
C VAL A 187 13.47 -2.44 -2.05
N ASN A 188 12.84 -2.91 -3.12
CA ASN A 188 13.17 -2.49 -4.47
C ASN A 188 12.33 -1.28 -4.89
N ASP A 189 12.90 -0.45 -5.76
CA ASP A 189 12.19 0.67 -6.34
C ASP A 189 11.06 0.18 -7.24
N VAL A 190 9.82 0.43 -6.82
CA VAL A 190 8.60 0.14 -7.59
C VAL A 190 8.60 0.88 -8.95
N LYS A 191 9.35 1.99 -9.07
CA LYS A 191 9.55 2.70 -10.34
C LYS A 191 10.36 1.86 -11.35
N HIS A 192 11.18 0.93 -10.89
CA HIS A 192 12.00 0.04 -11.72
C HIS A 192 11.35 -1.33 -11.96
N LEU A 193 10.07 -1.53 -11.59
CA LEU A 193 9.32 -2.72 -11.96
C LEU A 193 9.27 -2.85 -13.48
N LYS A 194 10.00 -3.83 -14.00
CA LYS A 194 10.01 -4.17 -15.43
C LYS A 194 8.84 -5.13 -15.70
N SER A 195 7.95 -4.75 -16.61
CA SER A 195 7.08 -5.75 -17.25
C SER A 195 7.98 -6.71 -18.03
N LYS A 196 8.10 -7.95 -17.58
CA LYS A 196 8.73 -9.01 -18.38
C LYS A 196 7.66 -9.65 -19.26
N ILE A 197 7.81 -9.42 -20.57
CA ILE A 197 7.42 -10.30 -21.68
C ILE A 197 5.94 -10.24 -22.09
N ARG A 198 5.65 -9.37 -23.08
CA ARG A 198 4.97 -9.84 -24.29
C ARG A 198 6.07 -10.16 -25.32
N PRO A 199 6.09 -11.36 -25.93
CA PRO A 199 6.79 -11.52 -27.20
C PRO A 199 6.02 -10.69 -28.23
N ASP A 200 6.73 -9.84 -28.97
CA ASP A 200 6.26 -9.17 -30.20
C ASP A 200 5.44 -7.86 -30.10
N GLU A 201 5.73 -6.96 -29.15
CA GLU A 201 5.43 -5.53 -29.38
C GLU A 201 6.58 -4.62 -28.90
N ASP A 202 7.16 -3.90 -29.85
CA ASP A 202 8.25 -2.94 -29.69
C ASP A 202 8.01 -1.92 -28.57
N GLY A 203 8.94 -1.86 -27.62
CA GLY A 203 9.49 -0.61 -27.11
C GLY A 203 8.59 0.36 -26.34
N LYS A 204 7.97 -0.06 -25.23
CA LYS A 204 7.60 0.88 -24.14
C LYS A 204 8.07 0.40 -22.76
N GLU A 205 9.24 0.90 -22.38
CA GLU A 205 10.01 0.57 -21.17
C GLU A 205 9.59 1.33 -19.89
N ASN A 206 8.30 1.64 -19.68
CA ASN A 206 7.89 2.48 -18.54
C ASN A 206 7.05 1.71 -17.51
N SER A 207 7.46 1.77 -16.23
CA SER A 207 6.68 1.21 -15.11
C SER A 207 5.26 1.80 -15.09
N PRO A 208 4.21 0.98 -14.87
CA PRO A 208 2.85 1.49 -14.71
C PRO A 208 2.74 2.44 -13.52
N TRP A 209 3.69 2.39 -12.56
CA TRP A 209 3.78 3.26 -11.38
C TRP A 209 4.44 4.64 -11.63
N ASN A 210 4.66 5.02 -12.89
CA ASN A 210 5.30 6.30 -13.28
C ASN A 210 4.49 7.58 -12.98
N ILE A 211 3.46 7.50 -12.12
CA ILE A 211 2.79 8.66 -11.50
C ILE A 211 3.30 8.94 -10.08
N SER A 212 4.23 8.12 -9.59
CA SER A 212 4.79 8.30 -8.27
C SER A 212 5.48 9.66 -8.18
N ALA A 213 5.09 10.45 -7.18
CA ALA A 213 5.91 11.59 -6.80
C ALA A 213 7.33 11.09 -6.48
N ASP A 214 8.35 11.87 -6.81
CA ASP A 214 9.70 11.58 -6.36
C ASP A 214 9.71 11.54 -4.83
N PHE A 215 10.09 10.37 -4.30
CA PHE A 215 10.21 10.12 -2.88
C PHE A 215 11.68 10.28 -2.53
N ASP A 216 12.10 11.53 -2.36
CA ASP A 216 13.51 11.89 -2.10
C ASP A 216 13.83 11.95 -0.60
N ILE A 217 12.95 11.37 0.24
CA ILE A 217 13.17 11.29 1.67
C ILE A 217 14.14 10.14 1.94
N ASP A 218 15.33 10.47 2.43
CA ASP A 218 16.28 9.47 2.89
C ASP A 218 15.66 8.67 4.05
N MET A 219 15.62 7.35 3.89
CA MET A 219 15.10 6.40 4.89
C MET A 219 16.21 5.79 5.75
N SER A 220 17.48 6.16 5.55
CA SER A 220 18.63 5.71 6.35
C SER A 220 18.64 6.34 7.75
N LEU A 221 18.91 5.58 8.80
CA LEU A 221 19.01 6.14 10.16
C LEU A 221 20.25 7.04 10.29
N SER A 222 20.07 8.29 10.72
CA SER A 222 21.17 9.24 10.85
C SER A 222 22.01 8.95 12.09
N GLU A 223 23.31 9.26 12.05
CA GLU A 223 24.22 9.11 13.19
C GLU A 223 23.77 9.94 14.41
N SER A 224 23.19 11.12 14.17
CA SER A 224 22.58 11.95 15.22
C SER A 224 21.35 11.29 15.86
N GLY A 225 20.50 10.66 15.05
CA GLY A 225 19.33 9.93 15.53
C GLY A 225 19.71 8.67 16.31
N ILE A 226 20.80 8.00 15.91
CA ILE A 226 21.35 6.85 16.63
C ILE A 226 21.96 7.28 17.96
N LYS A 227 22.70 8.41 18.01
CA LYS A 227 23.24 8.96 19.26
C LYS A 227 22.15 9.35 20.26
N GLY A 228 21.01 9.86 19.78
CA GLY A 228 19.85 10.17 20.63
C GLY A 228 19.13 8.97 21.23
N MET A 229 19.52 7.74 20.87
CA MET A 229 19.00 6.52 21.50
C MET A 229 19.63 6.25 22.87
N LEU A 230 20.84 6.74 23.13
CA LEU A 230 21.61 6.52 24.38
C LEU A 230 21.20 7.51 25.47
#